data_AF-A0A2P2GKX1-F1
#
_entry.id   AF-A0A2P2GKX1-F1
#
_cell.length_a   1.000
_cell.length_b   1.000
_cell.length_c   1.000
_cell.angle_alpha   90.00
_cell.angle_beta   90.00
_cell.angle_gamma   90.00
#
_symmetry.space_group_name_H-M   'P 1'
#
loop_
_entity.id
_entity.type
_entity.pdbx_description
1 polymer ?
#
loop_
_entity_poly.entity_id
_entity_poly.type
_entity_poly.pdbx_seq_one_letter_code
_entity_poly.pdbx_strand_id
1 'polypeptide(L)'
;MTERIELELGARPWAPSRAMRMVHELNFYDMPTEGILKKRFRPAYYFFACVDGVATEYNLWVYTRISRAEAQRLKRLRSDDLRRFEARLLVDRKLTVAVANEDQGILHRALVTVSDPLRVEESKIASQAWQTVQEDIKAEAGAIARMAYC
;
A
#
# COMPACT_ATOMS: atom_id res chain seq x y z
N MET A 1 0.86 -7.06 -18.80
CA MET A 1 0.92 -5.76 -18.08
C MET A 1 0.06 -5.85 -16.82
N THR A 2 0.67 -5.72 -15.64
CA THR A 2 -0.03 -5.78 -14.35
C THR A 2 -0.79 -4.48 -14.13
N GLU A 3 -2.13 -4.52 -14.13
CA GLU A 3 -2.97 -3.33 -13.88
C GLU A 3 -2.75 -2.85 -12.44
N ARG A 4 -2.38 -1.56 -12.33
CA ARG A 4 -2.02 -0.87 -11.09
C ARG A 4 -3.26 -0.43 -10.30
N ILE A 5 -3.11 -0.34 -8.99
CA ILE A 5 -4.10 0.33 -8.13
C ILE A 5 -4.08 1.83 -8.41
N GLU A 6 -5.24 2.46 -8.27
CA GLU A 6 -5.43 3.89 -8.43
C GLU A 6 -5.57 4.51 -7.03
N LEU A 7 -4.64 5.40 -6.69
CA LEU A 7 -4.55 6.07 -5.38
C LEU A 7 -4.71 7.58 -5.56
N GLU A 8 -5.86 8.16 -5.26
CA GLU A 8 -6.09 9.60 -5.32
C GLU A 8 -5.35 10.29 -4.15
N LEU A 9 -4.63 11.39 -4.44
CA LEU A 9 -4.08 12.23 -3.39
C LEU A 9 -5.23 12.85 -2.58
N GLY A 10 -5.07 12.95 -1.27
CA GLY A 10 -6.15 13.37 -0.37
C GLY A 10 -7.11 12.26 0.05
N ALA A 11 -7.09 11.10 -0.62
CA ALA A 11 -7.99 9.99 -0.28
C ALA A 11 -7.48 9.22 0.94
N ARG A 12 -8.38 8.52 1.62
CA ARG A 12 -8.02 7.64 2.74
C ARG A 12 -7.32 6.37 2.23
N PRO A 13 -6.29 5.85 2.89
CA PRO A 13 -5.58 4.65 2.44
C PRO A 13 -6.48 3.41 2.23
N TRP A 14 -7.45 3.22 3.11
CA TRP A 14 -8.41 2.11 3.03
C TRP A 14 -9.61 2.39 2.10
N ALA A 15 -9.69 3.59 1.53
CA ALA A 15 -10.66 4.00 0.51
C ALA A 15 -9.97 4.90 -0.53
N PRO A 16 -8.97 4.38 -1.27
CA PRO A 16 -7.96 5.22 -1.90
C PRO A 16 -8.40 5.89 -3.20
N SER A 17 -9.59 5.60 -3.71
CA SER A 17 -10.17 6.27 -4.87
C SER A 17 -11.65 5.91 -5.00
N ARG A 18 -12.42 6.70 -5.77
CA ARG A 18 -13.84 6.40 -6.05
C ARG A 18 -14.04 5.11 -6.84
N ALA A 19 -12.99 4.67 -7.54
CA ALA A 19 -12.96 3.44 -8.31
C ALA A 19 -12.77 2.18 -7.42
N MET A 20 -12.34 2.35 -6.18
CA MET A 20 -12.07 1.26 -5.25
C MET A 20 -13.15 1.13 -4.18
N ARG A 21 -13.41 -0.11 -3.79
CA ARG A 21 -14.28 -0.44 -2.66
C ARG A 21 -13.62 -1.51 -1.81
N MET A 22 -13.65 -1.33 -0.50
CA MET A 22 -13.27 -2.39 0.43
C MET A 22 -14.30 -3.52 0.39
N VAL A 23 -13.81 -4.74 0.23
CA VAL A 23 -14.64 -5.95 0.15
C VAL A 23 -14.36 -6.93 1.28
N HIS A 24 -13.33 -6.67 2.07
CA HIS A 24 -13.04 -7.35 3.32
C HIS A 24 -12.04 -6.55 4.14
N GLU A 25 -12.24 -6.54 5.44
CA GLU A 25 -11.32 -6.02 6.44
C GLU A 25 -10.66 -7.23 7.11
N LEU A 26 -9.34 -7.19 7.26
CA LEU A 26 -8.56 -8.28 7.87
C LEU A 26 -8.10 -7.91 9.28
N ASN A 27 -7.78 -6.63 9.49
CA ASN A 27 -7.36 -6.11 10.77
C ASN A 27 -7.95 -4.71 10.99
N PHE A 28 -8.39 -4.44 12.22
CA PHE A 28 -9.04 -3.21 12.63
C PHE A 28 -8.56 -2.80 14.01
N TYR A 29 -8.07 -1.57 14.11
CA TYR A 29 -7.77 -0.92 15.37
C TYR A 29 -8.77 0.23 15.58
N ASP A 30 -8.39 1.47 15.27
CA ASP A 30 -9.30 2.63 15.14
C ASP A 30 -9.70 2.90 13.68
N MET A 31 -8.92 2.34 12.75
CA MET A 31 -9.15 2.37 11.31
C MET A 31 -8.77 1.01 10.71
N PRO A 32 -9.25 0.68 9.49
CA PRO A 32 -8.84 -0.54 8.81
C PRO A 32 -7.34 -0.47 8.46
N THR A 33 -6.52 -1.24 9.14
CA THR A 33 -5.07 -1.28 8.91
C THR A 33 -4.71 -2.26 7.80
N GLU A 34 -5.53 -3.29 7.59
CA GLU A 34 -5.30 -4.30 6.57
C GLU A 34 -6.60 -4.79 5.97
N GLY A 35 -6.58 -5.12 4.68
CA GLY A 35 -7.77 -5.67 4.04
C GLY A 35 -7.65 -5.88 2.55
N ILE A 36 -8.83 -6.03 1.94
CA ILE A 36 -8.98 -6.33 0.52
C ILE A 36 -9.83 -5.25 -0.13
N LEU A 37 -9.26 -4.60 -1.14
CA LEU A 37 -9.93 -3.69 -2.05
C LEU A 37 -10.31 -4.40 -3.35
N LYS A 38 -11.37 -3.93 -3.99
CA LYS A 38 -11.79 -4.36 -5.32
C LYS A 38 -12.12 -3.14 -6.17
N LYS A 39 -11.75 -3.17 -7.45
CA LYS A 39 -12.30 -2.20 -8.43
C LYS A 39 -13.80 -2.37 -8.54
N ARG A 40 -14.55 -1.26 -8.47
CA ARG A 40 -16.02 -1.26 -8.49
C ARG A 40 -16.60 -1.94 -9.74
N PHE A 41 -15.99 -1.69 -10.91
CA PHE A 41 -16.48 -2.16 -12.21
C PHE A 41 -15.63 -3.26 -12.86
N ARG A 42 -14.57 -3.76 -12.20
CA ARG A 42 -13.68 -4.80 -12.75
C ARG A 42 -13.33 -5.86 -11.71
N PRO A 43 -13.05 -7.11 -12.11
CA PRO A 43 -12.67 -8.18 -11.19
C PRO A 43 -11.18 -8.08 -10.77
N ALA A 44 -10.71 -6.87 -10.44
CA ALA A 44 -9.36 -6.64 -9.93
C ALA A 44 -9.40 -6.47 -8.42
N TYR A 45 -8.56 -7.23 -7.71
CA TYR A 45 -8.46 -7.22 -6.25
C TYR A 45 -7.07 -6.76 -5.83
N TYR A 46 -7.02 -6.07 -4.71
CA TYR A 46 -5.78 -5.60 -4.12
C TYR A 46 -5.80 -5.90 -2.63
N PHE A 47 -4.68 -6.39 -2.11
CA PHE A 47 -4.42 -6.41 -0.68
C PHE A 47 -3.80 -5.07 -0.31
N PHE A 48 -4.20 -4.50 0.84
CA PHE A 48 -3.56 -3.34 1.42
C PHE A 48 -3.19 -3.62 2.88
N ALA A 49 -2.10 -3.02 3.33
CA ALA A 49 -1.64 -3.06 4.71
C ALA A 49 -0.95 -1.76 5.10
N CYS A 50 -1.12 -1.33 6.34
CA CYS A 50 -0.28 -0.33 6.98
C CYS A 50 0.97 -1.04 7.52
N VAL A 51 2.15 -0.69 7.04
CA VAL A 51 3.41 -1.36 7.40
C VAL A 51 4.26 -0.57 8.39
N ASP A 52 3.94 0.71 8.57
CA ASP A 52 4.65 1.58 9.49
C ASP A 52 3.85 2.85 9.80
N GLY A 53 4.17 3.46 10.94
CA GLY A 53 3.74 4.81 11.26
C GLY A 53 2.38 4.94 11.95
N VAL A 54 1.73 3.83 12.35
CA VAL A 54 0.41 3.83 13.03
C VAL A 54 0.38 4.74 14.28
N ALA A 55 1.53 4.99 14.90
CA ALA A 55 1.67 5.87 16.06
C ALA A 55 2.40 7.20 15.76
N THR A 56 2.52 7.58 14.49
CA THR A 56 3.27 8.75 14.03
C THR A 56 2.42 9.62 13.09
N GLU A 57 2.85 10.86 12.84
CA GLU A 57 2.14 11.80 11.96
C GLU A 57 1.97 11.30 10.52
N TYR A 58 2.86 10.41 10.06
CA TYR A 58 2.84 9.85 8.72
C TYR A 58 2.82 8.33 8.74
N ASN A 59 1.83 7.77 8.07
CA ASN A 59 1.62 6.35 7.92
C ASN A 59 2.10 5.86 6.55
N LEU A 60 2.69 4.68 6.52
CA LEU A 60 3.14 4.04 5.31
C LEU A 60 2.23 2.86 4.95
N TRP A 61 1.70 2.90 3.74
CA TRP A 61 0.74 1.94 3.23
C TRP A 61 1.28 1.22 2.01
N VAL A 62 1.05 -0.09 1.95
CA VAL A 62 1.41 -0.91 0.79
C VAL A 62 0.17 -1.50 0.16
N TYR A 63 0.21 -1.64 -1.16
CA TYR A 63 -0.85 -2.19 -1.97
C TYR A 63 -0.25 -3.16 -2.98
N THR A 64 -0.82 -4.35 -3.08
CA THR A 64 -0.37 -5.36 -4.05
C THR A 64 -1.57 -6.00 -4.72
N ARG A 65 -1.42 -6.32 -6.01
CA ARG A 65 -2.48 -7.01 -6.75
C ARG A 65 -2.58 -8.45 -6.27
N ILE A 66 -3.80 -8.89 -6.02
CA ILE A 66 -4.10 -10.28 -5.69
C ILE A 66 -5.14 -10.85 -6.66
N SER A 67 -5.07 -12.15 -6.87
CA SER A 67 -6.08 -12.93 -7.58
C SER A 67 -7.34 -13.09 -6.72
N ARG A 68 -8.45 -13.47 -7.37
CA ARG A 68 -9.68 -13.83 -6.67
C ARG A 68 -9.48 -15.00 -5.70
N ALA A 69 -8.64 -15.98 -6.06
CA ALA A 69 -8.33 -17.14 -5.22
C ALA A 69 -7.55 -16.72 -3.96
N GLU A 70 -6.54 -15.85 -4.11
CA GLU A 70 -5.81 -15.28 -2.97
C GLU A 70 -6.73 -14.44 -2.08
N ALA A 71 -7.62 -13.63 -2.67
CA ALA A 71 -8.62 -12.87 -1.91
C ALA A 71 -9.58 -13.77 -1.12
N GLN A 72 -10.02 -14.89 -1.70
CA GLN A 72 -10.83 -15.88 -1.00
C GLN A 72 -10.05 -16.61 0.11
N ARG A 73 -8.76 -16.86 -0.12
CA ARG A 73 -7.88 -17.49 0.86
C ARG A 73 -7.65 -16.58 2.06
N LEU A 74 -7.30 -15.31 1.84
CA LEU A 74 -7.15 -14.30 2.91
C LEU A 74 -8.37 -14.24 3.82
N LYS A 75 -9.59 -14.26 3.26
CA LYS A 75 -10.84 -14.25 4.03
C LYS A 75 -10.99 -15.43 5.01
N ARG A 76 -10.32 -16.55 4.75
CA ARG A 76 -10.45 -17.81 5.51
C ARG A 76 -9.29 -18.05 6.47
N LEU A 77 -8.10 -17.54 6.17
CA LEU A 77 -6.92 -17.71 7.02
C LEU A 77 -7.06 -16.94 8.34
N ARG A 78 -6.41 -17.43 9.38
CA ARG A 78 -6.39 -16.83 10.72
C ARG A 78 -4.98 -16.93 11.31
N SER A 79 -4.71 -16.11 12.32
CA SER A 79 -3.51 -16.17 13.15
C SER A 79 -2.20 -16.27 12.32
N ASP A 80 -1.32 -17.20 12.66
CA ASP A 80 0.01 -17.31 12.04
C ASP A 80 -0.04 -17.65 10.54
N ASP A 81 -1.04 -18.41 10.10
CA ASP A 81 -1.19 -18.74 8.68
C ASP A 81 -1.58 -17.50 7.86
N LEU A 82 -2.36 -16.59 8.44
CA LEU A 82 -2.70 -15.31 7.83
C LEU A 82 -1.44 -14.45 7.69
N ARG A 83 -0.69 -14.25 8.78
CA ARG A 83 0.55 -13.46 8.78
C ARG A 83 1.58 -13.97 7.78
N ARG A 84 1.80 -15.30 7.73
CA ARG A 84 2.71 -15.93 6.76
C ARG A 84 2.22 -15.78 5.32
N PHE A 85 0.91 -15.72 5.10
CA PHE A 85 0.36 -15.51 3.78
C PHE A 85 0.51 -14.05 3.34
N GLU A 86 0.21 -13.09 4.21
CA GLU A 86 0.36 -11.65 3.96
C GLU A 86 1.81 -11.29 3.67
N ALA A 87 2.76 -11.77 4.48
CA ALA A 87 4.19 -11.56 4.23
C ALA A 87 4.61 -11.99 2.81
N ARG A 88 4.09 -13.12 2.31
CA ARG A 88 4.37 -13.61 0.95
C ARG A 88 3.70 -12.78 -0.15
N LEU A 89 2.66 -12.00 0.16
CA LEU A 89 2.08 -11.06 -0.80
C LEU A 89 2.94 -9.80 -0.96
N LEU A 90 3.78 -9.50 0.03
CA LEU A 90 4.63 -8.31 0.06
C LEU A 90 6.05 -8.57 -0.49
N VAL A 91 6.47 -9.83 -0.61
CA VAL A 91 7.78 -10.23 -1.15
C VAL A 91 7.66 -10.64 -2.63
N ASP A 92 8.66 -10.31 -3.46
CA ASP A 92 8.78 -10.67 -4.88
C ASP A 92 7.63 -10.17 -5.77
N ARG A 93 6.88 -9.16 -5.30
CA ARG A 93 5.79 -8.52 -6.04
C ARG A 93 6.06 -7.04 -6.23
N LYS A 94 5.50 -6.52 -7.32
CA LYS A 94 5.36 -5.07 -7.50
C LYS A 94 4.34 -4.55 -6.49
N LEU A 95 4.79 -3.67 -5.61
CA LEU A 95 3.96 -3.00 -4.62
C LEU A 95 3.76 -1.55 -5.06
N THR A 96 2.56 -1.04 -4.90
CA THR A 96 2.35 0.40 -4.81
C THR A 96 2.45 0.77 -3.35
N VAL A 97 3.26 1.77 -3.03
CA VAL A 97 3.43 2.31 -1.68
C VAL A 97 2.77 3.68 -1.65
N ALA A 98 2.20 4.07 -0.51
CA ALA A 98 1.75 5.43 -0.28
C ALA A 98 2.14 5.91 1.11
N VAL A 99 2.50 7.18 1.21
CA VAL A 99 2.60 7.90 2.47
C VAL A 99 1.31 8.66 2.66
N ALA A 100 0.71 8.54 3.83
CA ALA A 100 -0.53 9.21 4.19
C ALA A 100 -0.42 9.84 5.57
N ASN A 101 -1.13 10.93 5.76
CA ASN A 101 -1.35 11.56 7.05
C ASN A 101 -2.83 11.39 7.43
N GLU A 102 -3.15 11.34 8.72
CA GLU A 102 -4.53 11.09 9.17
C GLU A 102 -5.52 12.18 8.74
N ASP A 103 -5.09 13.45 8.76
CA ASP A 103 -5.92 14.60 8.42
C ASP A 103 -6.01 14.82 6.90
N GLN A 104 -4.90 14.61 6.21
CA GLN A 104 -4.77 14.95 4.79
C GLN A 104 -4.96 13.75 3.86
N GLY A 105 -4.97 12.52 4.36
CA GLY A 105 -5.02 11.32 3.52
C GLY A 105 -3.70 11.04 2.80
N ILE A 106 -3.77 10.40 1.62
CA ILE A 106 -2.59 10.03 0.82
C ILE A 106 -1.91 11.31 0.29
N LEU A 107 -0.62 11.46 0.62
CA LEU A 107 0.22 12.58 0.21
C LEU A 107 1.11 12.23 -0.97
N HIS A 108 1.69 11.03 -0.95
CA HIS A 108 2.60 10.55 -1.98
C HIS A 108 2.34 9.08 -2.29
N ARG A 109 2.74 8.65 -3.48
CA ARG A 109 2.67 7.26 -3.93
C ARG A 109 3.84 6.91 -4.81
N ALA A 110 4.38 5.71 -4.63
CA ALA A 110 5.52 5.19 -5.37
C ALA A 110 5.26 3.75 -5.83
N LEU A 111 6.00 3.28 -6.82
CA LEU A 111 6.00 1.86 -7.20
C LEU A 111 7.34 1.24 -6.82
N VAL A 112 7.30 0.22 -5.96
CA VAL A 112 8.49 -0.50 -5.49
C VAL A 112 8.39 -1.98 -5.85
N THR A 113 9.54 -2.65 -5.86
CA THR A 113 9.62 -4.12 -5.87
C THR A 113 10.56 -4.51 -4.76
N VAL A 114 10.11 -5.38 -3.86
CA VAL A 114 10.91 -5.89 -2.75
C VAL A 114 11.45 -7.26 -3.16
N SER A 115 12.76 -7.31 -3.44
CA SER A 115 13.42 -8.44 -4.12
C SER A 115 14.04 -9.48 -3.18
N ASP A 116 13.97 -9.26 -1.86
CA ASP A 116 14.60 -10.13 -0.88
C ASP A 116 13.52 -10.61 0.11
N PRO A 117 13.41 -11.91 0.42
CA PRO A 117 12.56 -12.41 1.50
C PRO A 117 13.10 -11.88 2.82
N LEU A 118 12.62 -10.69 3.17
CA LEU A 118 12.82 -10.08 4.46
C LEU A 118 12.34 -11.10 5.50
N ARG A 119 13.25 -11.56 6.37
CA ARG A 119 12.84 -11.98 7.71
C ARG A 119 11.95 -10.86 8.20
N VAL A 120 10.66 -11.16 8.36
CA VAL A 120 9.56 -10.19 8.44
C VAL A 120 9.70 -9.38 9.72
N GLU A 121 10.64 -8.45 9.72
CA GLU A 121 10.61 -7.27 10.55
C GLU A 121 10.05 -6.19 9.64
N GLU A 122 8.83 -5.75 9.95
CA GLU A 122 8.09 -4.65 9.30
C GLU A 122 9.02 -3.47 8.99
N SER A 123 10.00 -3.23 9.88
CA SER A 123 11.08 -2.25 9.77
C SER A 123 11.82 -2.22 8.42
N LYS A 124 12.08 -3.36 7.76
CA LYS A 124 12.83 -3.35 6.49
C LYS A 124 11.98 -2.98 5.27
N ILE A 125 10.72 -3.45 5.22
CA ILE A 125 9.76 -3.02 4.17
C ILE A 125 9.53 -1.53 4.32
N ALA A 126 9.30 -1.09 5.55
CA ALA A 126 9.12 0.31 5.88
C ALA A 126 10.32 1.16 5.44
N SER A 127 11.55 0.75 5.77
CA SER A 127 12.77 1.49 5.41
C SER A 127 12.94 1.65 3.89
N GLN A 128 12.75 0.58 3.12
CA GLN A 128 12.88 0.63 1.66
C GLN A 128 11.78 1.49 1.03
N ALA A 129 10.54 1.34 1.49
CA ALA A 129 9.40 2.12 1.05
C ALA A 129 9.59 3.61 1.36
N TRP A 130 10.11 3.95 2.55
CA TRP A 130 10.46 5.32 2.92
C TRP A 130 11.55 5.91 2.03
N GLN A 131 12.61 5.16 1.75
CA GLN A 131 13.68 5.60 0.85
C GLN A 131 13.15 5.91 -0.54
N THR A 132 12.34 5.02 -1.13
CA THR A 132 11.79 5.28 -2.47
C THR A 132 10.83 6.47 -2.47
N VAL A 133 9.97 6.62 -1.46
CA VAL A 133 9.08 7.80 -1.40
C VAL A 133 9.90 9.09 -1.25
N GLN A 134 10.98 9.09 -0.46
CA GLN A 134 11.87 10.23 -0.37
C GLN A 134 12.58 10.54 -1.69
N GLU A 135 13.00 9.52 -2.45
CA GLU A 135 13.59 9.70 -3.77
C GLU A 135 12.59 10.28 -4.77
N ASP A 136 11.35 9.77 -4.79
CA ASP A 136 10.27 10.30 -5.64
C ASP A 136 9.92 11.75 -5.26
N ILE A 137 9.82 12.07 -3.96
CA ILE A 137 9.60 13.45 -3.49
C ILE A 137 10.75 14.36 -3.94
N LYS A 138 12.01 13.93 -3.79
CA LYS A 138 13.17 14.72 -4.24
C LYS A 138 13.17 14.90 -5.75
N ALA A 139 12.79 13.88 -6.52
CA ALA A 139 12.69 13.95 -7.96
C ALA A 139 11.59 14.92 -8.42
N GLU A 140 10.40 14.87 -7.80
CA GLU A 140 9.30 15.79 -8.07
C GLU A 140 9.65 17.24 -7.69
N ALA A 141 10.22 17.45 -6.49
CA ALA A 141 10.69 18.78 -6.05
C ALA A 141 11.77 19.33 -6.99
N GLY A 142 12.69 18.49 -7.44
CA GLY A 142 13.72 18.84 -8.42
C GLY A 142 13.15 19.18 -9.81
N ALA A 143 12.06 18.52 -10.23
CA ALA A 143 11.37 18.83 -11.48
C ALA A 143 10.62 20.16 -11.41
N ILE A 144 9.94 20.43 -10.29
CA ILE A 144 9.25 21.71 -10.03
C ILE A 144 10.26 22.86 -10.00
N ALA A 145 11.41 22.68 -9.33
CA ALA A 145 12.47 23.67 -9.29
C ALA A 145 13.00 24.00 -10.70
N ARG A 146 13.18 23.00 -11.57
CA ARG A 146 13.61 23.25 -12.96
C ARG A 146 12.55 23.96 -13.81
N MET A 147 11.27 23.74 -13.55
CA MET A 147 10.17 24.43 -14.24
C MET A 147 9.99 25.88 -13.76
N ALA A 148 10.36 26.19 -12.52
CA ALA A 148 10.30 27.56 -11.99
C ALA A 148 11.42 28.49 -12.50
N TYR A 149 12.42 27.95 -13.20
CA TYR A 149 13.53 28.69 -13.81
C TYR A 149 13.45 28.75 -15.36
N CYS A 150 12.29 28.44 -15.95
CA CYS A 150 12.03 28.60 -17.39
C CYS A 150 11.02 29.73 -17.64
#